data_AF-A0A016WYL1-F1
#
_entry.id   AF-A0A016WYL1-F1
#
_cell.length_a   1.000
_cell.length_b   1.000
_cell.length_c   1.000
_cell.angle_alpha   90.00
_cell.angle_beta   90.00
_cell.angle_gamma   90.00
#
_symmetry.space_group_name_H-M   'P 1'
#
loop_
_entity.id
_entity.type
_entity.pdbx_description
1 polymer ?
#
loop_
_entity_poly.entity_id
_entity_poly.type
_entity_poly.pdbx_seq_one_letter_code
_entity_poly.pdbx_strand_id
1 'polypeptide(L)'
;MTKNGTIRLSVSDKGGEFVVMPQVLDREITELHLQDSTLYCRVTEKDFHNQCKHLNDVWTTIGKSCCLDERFLSRLKIDTPTCPVFYSLIKTHKLAPHDLRSMSADTYKIRPIISCVGGPADRISWFLNKIVGPILSKIPSHLPNTNHFLKQLHKARFDNGCVIESFDVASLYTNVQNGEAMQALSEMLNLYGSHLETYGLSRTGQRLAPVLAICFMSRIEAPVLTRIPIMYCRYIDDCCVITSTQSEMDECFRILNQQSQYIKLTREKPSDGWLPFLNTQISLSGGQVRVKWYRKESCKNILIHARSAHPIAMKRAVIRNMFKTAVELCTGDDERKESRKLASDIAGANGYTVFPRHNKSHTVSGNIPKQSKIPLCLPFITDTISAAVRRCIVQSQLQDDVILVNIPNNNIRSQLVRKTYSENKGVYLSDAFEKSSHYCETSAKNYRYMILCRTALGKNYQLKSWNYSYKDEMPKGYDSLHAFGQQYPKTSITINGVAMPLCDFGNHSQNRYAPLQFSEYIVKDSTRVLPQYLVIFQ
;
A
#
# COMPACT_ATOMS: atom_id res chain seq x y z
N MET A 1 -12.98 -18.96 8.92
CA MET A 1 -13.32 -19.49 7.58
C MET A 1 -14.21 -20.71 7.77
N THR A 2 -15.33 -20.82 7.06
CA THR A 2 -15.97 -22.14 6.85
C THR A 2 -15.03 -22.97 5.99
N LYS A 3 -14.82 -24.24 6.33
CA LYS A 3 -13.88 -25.15 5.66
C LYS A 3 -14.12 -25.31 4.14
N ASN A 4 -15.28 -24.84 3.63
CA ASN A 4 -15.79 -25.14 2.30
C ASN A 4 -15.65 -23.99 1.29
N GLY A 5 -15.14 -22.81 1.68
CA GLY A 5 -14.90 -21.70 0.74
C GLY A 5 -16.14 -20.99 0.18
N THR A 6 -17.33 -21.28 0.71
CA THR A 6 -18.63 -20.78 0.24
C THR A 6 -18.85 -19.27 0.41
N ILE A 7 -18.04 -18.62 1.24
CA ILE A 7 -18.17 -17.20 1.60
C ILE A 7 -16.89 -16.45 1.23
N ARG A 8 -17.05 -15.32 0.55
CA ARG A 8 -16.01 -14.32 0.29
C ARG A 8 -16.00 -13.28 1.41
N LEU A 9 -14.80 -13.01 1.94
CA LEU A 9 -14.53 -11.95 2.91
C LEU A 9 -13.59 -10.92 2.30
N SER A 10 -14.05 -9.69 2.13
CA SER A 10 -13.26 -8.59 1.56
C SER A 10 -13.44 -7.31 2.39
N VAL A 11 -12.89 -6.20 1.90
CA VAL A 11 -13.15 -4.88 2.44
C VAL A 11 -13.94 -4.07 1.42
N SER A 12 -14.75 -3.14 1.91
CA SER A 12 -15.44 -2.20 1.05
C SER A 12 -14.47 -1.25 0.34
N ASP A 13 -14.97 -0.63 -0.73
CA ASP A 13 -14.26 0.41 -1.48
C ASP A 13 -13.89 1.63 -0.62
N LYS A 14 -14.84 2.09 0.20
CA LYS A 14 -14.71 3.24 1.10
C LYS A 14 -15.19 2.84 2.50
N GLY A 15 -14.62 3.46 3.53
CA GLY A 15 -15.07 3.28 4.91
C GLY A 15 -14.39 2.17 5.70
N GLY A 16 -13.71 1.22 5.03
CA GLY A 16 -12.88 0.19 5.69
C GLY A 16 -13.66 -0.92 6.40
N GLU A 17 -14.95 -1.02 6.12
CA GLU A 17 -15.86 -2.05 6.61
C GLU A 17 -15.60 -3.41 5.93
N PHE A 18 -15.96 -4.49 6.63
CA PHE A 18 -15.87 -5.84 6.07
C PHE A 18 -17.08 -6.12 5.19
N VAL A 19 -16.82 -6.75 4.05
CA VAL A 19 -17.87 -7.28 3.18
C VAL A 19 -17.85 -8.79 3.28
N VAL A 20 -19.01 -9.36 3.61
CA VAL A 20 -19.23 -10.80 3.74
C VAL A 20 -20.32 -11.18 2.75
N MET A 21 -20.00 -12.02 1.78
CA MET A 21 -20.97 -12.41 0.75
C MET A 21 -20.73 -13.84 0.25
N PRO A 22 -21.74 -14.51 -0.35
CA PRO A 22 -21.55 -15.79 -1.01
C PRO A 22 -20.49 -15.68 -2.11
N GLN A 23 -19.62 -16.70 -2.24
CA GLN A 23 -18.61 -16.72 -3.30
C GLN A 23 -19.22 -16.74 -4.70
N VAL A 24 -20.42 -17.34 -4.85
CA VAL A 24 -21.16 -17.37 -6.11
C VAL A 24 -21.54 -15.95 -6.54
N LEU A 25 -22.14 -15.17 -5.64
CA LEU A 25 -22.50 -13.77 -5.91
C LEU A 25 -21.28 -12.89 -6.23
N ASP A 26 -20.17 -13.06 -5.52
CA ASP A 26 -18.90 -12.34 -5.81
C ASP A 26 -18.38 -12.62 -7.23
N ARG A 27 -18.54 -13.87 -7.71
CA ARG A 27 -18.18 -14.25 -9.08
C ARG A 27 -19.15 -13.68 -10.09
N GLU A 28 -20.45 -13.76 -9.85
CA GLU A 28 -21.47 -13.22 -10.76
C GLU A 28 -21.31 -11.70 -10.95
N ILE A 29 -21.07 -10.95 -9.87
CA ILE A 29 -20.75 -9.52 -9.93
C ILE A 29 -19.49 -9.25 -10.76
N THR A 30 -18.46 -10.08 -10.57
CA THR A 30 -17.19 -9.95 -11.30
C THR A 30 -17.37 -10.27 -12.79
N GLU A 31 -18.07 -11.35 -13.12
CA GLU A 31 -18.36 -11.76 -14.49
C GLU A 31 -19.21 -10.71 -15.21
N LEU A 32 -20.26 -10.20 -14.56
CA LEU A 32 -21.09 -9.11 -15.08
C LEU A 32 -20.25 -7.86 -15.41
N HIS A 33 -19.30 -7.49 -14.55
CA HIS A 33 -18.41 -6.36 -14.81
C HIS A 33 -17.46 -6.61 -15.99
N LEU A 34 -16.97 -7.85 -16.15
CA LEU A 34 -16.04 -8.23 -17.22
C LEU A 34 -16.71 -8.46 -18.58
N GLN A 35 -18.06 -8.43 -18.65
CA GLN A 35 -18.81 -8.55 -19.90
C GLN A 35 -18.73 -7.29 -20.78
N ASP A 36 -18.26 -6.15 -20.25
CA ASP A 36 -18.08 -4.93 -21.04
C ASP A 36 -16.95 -5.11 -22.08
N SER A 37 -17.35 -5.47 -23.30
CA SER A 37 -16.46 -5.71 -24.44
C SER A 37 -15.82 -4.44 -25.00
N THR A 38 -16.29 -3.26 -24.59
CA THR A 38 -15.65 -1.99 -24.95
C THR A 38 -14.39 -1.74 -24.12
N LEU A 39 -14.30 -2.36 -22.93
CA LEU A 39 -13.19 -2.20 -21.98
C LEU A 39 -12.32 -3.46 -21.87
N TYR A 40 -12.92 -4.64 -21.98
CA TYR A 40 -12.25 -5.92 -21.72
C TYR A 40 -12.25 -6.82 -22.95
N CYS A 41 -11.11 -7.49 -23.16
CA CYS A 41 -10.99 -8.57 -24.13
C CYS A 41 -10.41 -9.82 -23.46
N ARG A 42 -10.85 -10.99 -23.94
CA ARG A 42 -10.30 -12.27 -23.47
C ARG A 42 -8.96 -12.51 -24.15
N VAL A 43 -7.95 -12.86 -23.35
CA VAL A 43 -6.60 -13.19 -23.82
C VAL A 43 -6.21 -14.60 -23.41
N THR A 44 -5.30 -15.21 -24.15
CA THR A 44 -4.76 -16.55 -23.81
C THR A 44 -3.52 -16.45 -22.93
N GLU A 45 -3.17 -17.56 -22.28
CA GLU A 45 -1.91 -17.68 -21.55
C GLU A 45 -0.69 -17.47 -22.46
N LYS A 46 -0.78 -17.89 -23.73
CA LYS A 46 0.26 -17.66 -24.73
C LYS A 46 0.43 -16.16 -25.01
N ASP A 47 -0.67 -15.42 -25.14
CA ASP A 47 -0.63 -13.97 -25.35
C ASP A 47 0.03 -13.25 -24.17
N PHE A 48 -0.28 -13.69 -22.94
CA PHE A 48 0.37 -13.17 -21.74
C PHE A 48 1.88 -13.37 -21.76
N HIS A 49 2.36 -14.59 -22.04
CA HIS A 49 3.79 -14.89 -22.10
C HIS A 49 4.49 -14.12 -23.23
N ASN A 50 3.85 -14.03 -24.40
CA ASN A 50 4.36 -13.25 -25.53
C ASN A 50 4.51 -11.77 -25.15
N GLN A 51 3.51 -11.19 -24.46
CA GLN A 51 3.57 -9.81 -24.01
C GLN A 51 4.67 -9.59 -22.95
N CYS A 52 4.88 -10.55 -22.04
CA CYS A 52 5.97 -10.50 -21.06
C CYS A 52 7.34 -10.51 -21.73
N LYS A 53 7.54 -11.40 -22.71
CA LYS A 53 8.76 -11.47 -23.50
C LYS A 53 8.99 -10.17 -24.27
N HIS A 54 7.97 -9.70 -24.98
CA HIS A 54 8.02 -8.45 -25.72
C HIS A 54 8.41 -7.26 -24.82
N LEU A 55 7.82 -7.15 -23.62
CA LEU A 55 8.15 -6.08 -22.68
C LEU A 55 9.62 -6.15 -22.21
N ASN A 56 10.11 -7.35 -21.88
CA ASN A 56 11.51 -7.55 -21.52
C ASN A 56 12.46 -7.21 -22.69
N ASP A 57 12.09 -7.58 -23.93
CA ASP A 57 12.88 -7.30 -25.12
C ASP A 57 12.95 -5.78 -25.39
N VAL A 58 11.81 -5.09 -25.34
CA VAL A 58 11.73 -3.63 -25.49
C VAL A 58 12.56 -2.93 -24.42
N TRP A 59 12.39 -3.31 -23.16
CA TRP A 59 13.13 -2.68 -22.05
C TRP A 59 14.63 -2.92 -22.16
N THR A 60 15.05 -4.14 -22.47
CA THR A 60 16.47 -4.48 -22.61
C THR A 60 17.10 -3.71 -23.78
N THR A 61 16.37 -3.58 -24.89
CA THR A 61 16.84 -2.85 -26.06
C THR A 61 17.03 -1.36 -25.76
N ILE A 62 16.02 -0.73 -25.15
CA ILE A 62 16.08 0.68 -24.75
C ILE A 62 17.17 0.91 -23.70
N GLY A 63 17.25 0.03 -22.70
CA GLY A 63 18.23 0.16 -21.63
C GLY A 63 19.67 0.10 -22.14
N LYS A 64 19.94 -0.83 -23.07
CA LYS A 64 21.25 -0.93 -23.73
C LYS A 64 21.57 0.28 -24.59
N SER A 65 20.61 0.79 -25.37
CA SER A 65 20.83 1.99 -26.19
C SER A 65 21.06 3.25 -25.37
N CYS A 66 20.57 3.27 -24.12
CA CYS A 66 20.78 4.35 -23.16
C CYS A 66 22.03 4.14 -22.28
N CYS A 67 22.87 3.14 -22.57
CA CYS A 67 24.07 2.80 -21.80
C CYS A 67 23.80 2.54 -20.31
N LEU A 68 22.63 1.99 -19.97
CA LEU A 68 22.35 1.55 -18.60
C LEU A 68 23.23 0.35 -18.23
N ASP A 69 23.69 0.34 -16.97
CA ASP A 69 24.49 -0.76 -16.42
C ASP A 69 23.78 -2.12 -16.56
N GLU A 70 24.51 -3.14 -17.01
CA GLU A 70 23.93 -4.46 -17.27
C GLU A 70 23.37 -5.13 -16.01
N ARG A 71 24.01 -4.93 -14.85
CA ARG A 71 23.50 -5.47 -13.59
C ARG A 71 22.20 -4.78 -13.22
N PHE A 72 22.10 -3.46 -13.42
CA PHE A 72 20.86 -2.72 -13.23
C PHE A 72 19.74 -3.20 -14.17
N LEU A 73 20.03 -3.40 -15.46
CA LEU A 73 19.06 -3.95 -16.43
C LEU A 73 18.57 -5.35 -16.05
N SER A 74 19.48 -6.22 -15.63
CA SER A 74 19.13 -7.57 -15.17
C SER A 74 18.18 -7.56 -13.97
N ARG A 75 18.31 -6.55 -13.09
CA ARG A 75 17.42 -6.38 -11.93
C ARG A 75 16.03 -5.88 -12.33
N LEU A 76 15.90 -5.12 -13.41
CA LEU A 76 14.60 -4.63 -13.87
C LEU A 76 13.82 -5.68 -14.67
N LYS A 77 14.53 -6.62 -15.31
CA LYS A 77 13.93 -7.76 -16.01
C LYS A 77 13.18 -8.67 -15.02
N ILE A 78 12.03 -9.19 -15.47
CA ILE A 78 11.26 -10.19 -14.73
C ILE A 78 11.08 -11.40 -15.64
N ASP A 79 11.84 -12.46 -15.38
CA ASP A 79 11.83 -13.70 -16.18
C ASP A 79 10.61 -14.58 -15.87
N THR A 80 10.13 -14.53 -14.62
CA THR A 80 8.98 -15.32 -14.14
C THR A 80 7.92 -14.40 -13.52
N PRO A 81 7.19 -13.62 -14.33
CA PRO A 81 6.23 -12.66 -13.81
C PRO A 81 4.98 -13.35 -13.25
N THR A 82 4.44 -12.80 -12.16
CA THR A 82 3.13 -13.19 -11.66
C THR A 82 2.04 -12.63 -12.57
N CYS A 83 1.07 -13.47 -12.97
CA CYS A 83 -0.07 -13.00 -13.73
C CYS A 83 -0.85 -11.95 -12.92
N PRO A 84 -1.07 -10.72 -13.44
CA PRO A 84 -1.83 -9.70 -12.74
C PRO A 84 -3.22 -10.19 -12.36
N VAL A 85 -3.61 -9.96 -11.10
CA VAL A 85 -4.86 -10.49 -10.55
C VAL A 85 -5.92 -9.41 -10.48
N PHE A 86 -7.07 -9.64 -11.12
CA PHE A 86 -8.27 -8.83 -10.94
C PHE A 86 -8.93 -9.15 -9.60
N TYR A 87 -9.33 -8.11 -8.88
CA TYR A 87 -10.26 -8.21 -7.75
C TYR A 87 -11.14 -6.97 -7.68
N SER A 88 -12.32 -7.15 -7.11
CA SER A 88 -13.33 -6.10 -6.96
C SER A 88 -13.45 -5.69 -5.48
N LEU A 89 -13.68 -4.39 -5.24
CA LEU A 89 -14.14 -3.89 -3.95
C LEU A 89 -15.58 -3.41 -4.08
N ILE A 90 -16.47 -3.86 -3.21
CA ILE A 90 -17.88 -3.45 -3.23
C ILE A 90 -18.00 -1.99 -2.74
N LYS A 91 -18.73 -1.16 -3.50
CA LYS A 91 -19.04 0.23 -3.13
C LYS A 91 -20.23 0.29 -2.19
N THR A 92 -20.04 -0.18 -0.95
CA THR A 92 -21.08 -0.22 0.10
C THR A 92 -21.80 1.11 0.32
N HIS A 93 -21.09 2.23 0.22
CA HIS A 93 -21.63 3.59 0.32
C HIS A 93 -22.62 3.98 -0.80
N LYS A 94 -22.77 3.16 -1.85
CA LYS A 94 -23.76 3.36 -2.92
C LYS A 94 -24.97 2.43 -2.80
N LEU A 95 -25.00 1.58 -1.77
CA LEU A 95 -26.08 0.63 -1.53
C LEU A 95 -27.10 1.25 -0.57
N ALA A 96 -28.38 1.05 -0.86
CA ALA A 96 -29.44 1.29 0.08
C ALA A 96 -29.54 0.13 1.08
N PRO A 97 -30.19 0.32 2.26
CA PRO A 97 -30.33 -0.74 3.25
C PRO A 97 -31.02 -2.02 2.72
N HIS A 98 -31.93 -1.89 1.75
CA HIS A 98 -32.62 -3.03 1.14
C HIS A 98 -31.71 -3.82 0.18
N ASP A 99 -30.75 -3.16 -0.46
CA ASP A 99 -29.79 -3.78 -1.39
C ASP A 99 -28.86 -4.77 -0.69
N LEU A 100 -28.61 -4.60 0.62
CA LEU A 100 -27.68 -5.43 1.40
C LEU A 100 -28.06 -6.91 1.46
N ARG A 101 -29.32 -7.24 1.14
CA ARG A 101 -29.83 -8.62 1.09
C ARG A 101 -30.05 -9.13 -0.33
N SER A 102 -29.78 -8.30 -1.34
CA SER A 102 -29.95 -8.67 -2.74
C SER A 102 -28.96 -9.78 -3.10
N MET A 103 -29.46 -10.78 -3.83
CA MET A 103 -28.66 -11.82 -4.49
C MET A 103 -28.48 -11.51 -5.99
N SER A 104 -28.85 -10.30 -6.44
CA SER A 104 -28.70 -9.89 -7.83
C SER A 104 -27.37 -9.17 -8.03
N ALA A 105 -26.60 -9.59 -9.03
CA ALA A 105 -25.26 -9.06 -9.30
C ALA A 105 -25.27 -7.57 -9.72
N ASP A 106 -26.28 -7.15 -10.48
CA ASP A 106 -26.48 -5.78 -10.99
C ASP A 106 -26.73 -4.74 -9.88
N THR A 107 -27.18 -5.19 -8.70
CA THR A 107 -27.35 -4.32 -7.53
C THR A 107 -26.01 -3.73 -7.07
N TYR A 108 -24.91 -4.47 -7.23
CA TYR A 108 -23.63 -4.13 -6.60
C TYR A 108 -22.70 -3.38 -7.54
N LYS A 109 -22.45 -2.09 -7.25
CA LYS A 109 -21.39 -1.32 -7.89
C LYS A 109 -20.03 -1.69 -7.30
N ILE A 110 -19.02 -1.89 -8.15
CA ILE A 110 -17.67 -2.24 -7.72
C ILE A 110 -16.60 -1.19 -8.06
N ARG A 111 -15.45 -1.25 -7.39
CA ARG A 111 -14.18 -0.70 -7.87
C ARG A 111 -13.33 -1.87 -8.38
N PRO A 112 -13.08 -1.97 -9.69
CA PRO A 112 -12.15 -2.97 -10.23
C PRO A 112 -10.72 -2.57 -9.87
N ILE A 113 -9.91 -3.54 -9.45
CA ILE A 113 -8.49 -3.36 -9.16
C ILE A 113 -7.70 -4.50 -9.79
N ILE A 114 -6.61 -4.17 -10.47
CA ILE A 114 -5.67 -5.13 -11.02
C ILE A 114 -4.38 -5.05 -10.18
N SER A 115 -4.08 -6.12 -9.43
CA SER A 115 -2.79 -6.24 -8.74
C SER A 115 -1.71 -6.63 -9.73
N CYS A 116 -0.83 -5.67 -10.06
CA CYS A 116 0.34 -5.89 -10.91
C CYS A 116 1.62 -6.21 -10.12
N VAL A 117 1.55 -6.38 -8.80
CA VAL A 117 2.74 -6.69 -7.97
C VAL A 117 3.36 -8.01 -8.43
N GLY A 118 4.68 -8.01 -8.65
CA GLY A 118 5.41 -9.13 -9.25
C GLY A 118 5.06 -9.40 -10.72
N GLY A 119 4.19 -8.60 -11.34
CA GLY A 119 3.80 -8.71 -12.74
C GLY A 119 4.84 -8.13 -13.69
N PRO A 120 4.65 -8.31 -15.01
CA PRO A 120 5.70 -8.06 -16.00
C PRO A 120 6.19 -6.61 -16.04
N ALA A 121 5.33 -5.65 -15.68
CA ALA A 121 5.66 -4.23 -15.69
C ALA A 121 6.05 -3.67 -14.31
N ASP A 122 6.07 -4.46 -13.23
CA ASP A 122 6.16 -3.96 -11.86
C ASP A 122 7.42 -3.12 -11.61
N ARG A 123 8.60 -3.71 -11.83
CA ARG A 123 9.91 -3.05 -11.62
C ARG A 123 10.13 -1.88 -12.57
N ILE A 124 9.72 -2.02 -13.83
CA ILE A 124 9.86 -0.95 -14.83
C ILE A 124 8.93 0.23 -14.50
N SER A 125 7.69 -0.04 -14.07
CA SER A 125 6.75 1.01 -13.65
C SER A 125 7.28 1.78 -12.45
N TRP A 126 7.89 1.08 -11.47
CA TRP A 126 8.56 1.73 -10.35
C TRP A 126 9.68 2.66 -10.83
N PHE A 127 10.53 2.19 -11.74
CA PHE A 127 11.66 2.97 -12.23
C PHE A 127 11.21 4.20 -13.02
N LEU A 128 10.24 4.06 -13.93
CA LEU A 128 9.68 5.19 -14.66
C LEU A 128 9.03 6.21 -13.73
N ASN A 129 8.32 5.76 -12.70
CA ASN A 129 7.74 6.66 -11.71
C ASN A 129 8.80 7.46 -10.92
N LYS A 130 10.02 6.93 -10.76
CA LYS A 130 11.14 7.70 -10.19
C LYS A 130 11.59 8.85 -11.10
N ILE A 131 11.52 8.65 -12.41
CA ILE A 131 11.95 9.64 -13.41
C ILE A 131 10.90 10.73 -13.60
N VAL A 132 9.66 10.34 -13.84
CA VAL A 132 8.61 11.31 -14.24
C VAL A 132 7.75 11.79 -13.06
N GLY A 133 7.75 11.08 -11.92
CA GLY A 133 7.01 11.48 -10.73
C GLY A 133 7.32 12.90 -10.25
N PRO A 134 8.59 13.36 -10.29
CA PRO A 134 8.93 14.74 -9.92
C PRO A 134 8.24 15.84 -10.76
N ILE A 135 7.82 15.54 -12.01
CA ILE A 135 7.09 16.47 -12.88
C ILE A 135 5.79 16.95 -12.24
N LEU A 136 5.15 16.10 -11.44
CA LEU A 136 3.88 16.43 -10.79
C LEU A 136 3.97 17.71 -9.93
N SER A 137 5.15 18.00 -9.36
CA SER A 137 5.40 19.22 -8.59
C SER A 137 5.38 20.51 -9.42
N LYS A 138 5.44 20.39 -10.76
CA LYS A 138 5.44 21.51 -11.71
C LYS A 138 4.05 21.83 -12.26
N ILE A 139 3.05 20.98 -12.00
CA ILE A 139 1.67 21.18 -12.44
C ILE A 139 0.98 22.10 -11.41
N PRO A 140 0.62 23.36 -11.74
CA PRO A 140 0.16 24.35 -10.76
C PRO A 140 -1.15 23.96 -10.04
N SER A 141 -2.05 23.33 -10.79
CA SER A 141 -3.32 22.80 -10.32
C SER A 141 -3.19 21.56 -9.44
N HIS A 142 -2.06 20.84 -9.48
CA HIS A 142 -1.91 19.58 -8.76
C HIS A 142 -1.71 19.80 -7.26
N LEU A 143 -2.59 19.18 -6.46
CA LEU A 143 -2.47 19.12 -5.01
C LEU A 143 -1.88 17.78 -4.56
N PRO A 144 -0.76 17.78 -3.80
CA PRO A 144 -0.21 16.55 -3.24
C PRO A 144 -0.92 16.09 -1.95
N ASN A 145 -1.54 17.02 -1.20
CA ASN A 145 -2.23 16.74 0.06
C ASN A 145 -3.02 17.96 0.55
N THR A 146 -3.85 17.76 1.59
CA THR A 146 -4.67 18.80 2.23
C THR A 146 -3.86 19.97 2.78
N ASN A 147 -2.65 19.77 3.30
CA ASN A 147 -1.86 20.88 3.83
C ASN A 147 -1.43 21.85 2.72
N HIS A 148 -1.14 21.33 1.52
CA HIS A 148 -0.86 22.18 0.37
C HIS A 148 -2.09 22.97 -0.07
N PHE A 149 -3.26 22.33 -0.05
CA PHE A 149 -4.54 23.00 -0.31
C PHE A 149 -4.78 24.15 0.67
N LEU A 150 -4.65 23.93 1.98
CA LEU A 150 -4.83 24.99 2.98
C LEU A 150 -3.83 26.14 2.82
N LYS A 151 -2.59 25.84 2.41
CA LYS A 151 -1.60 26.89 2.10
C LYS A 151 -2.01 27.75 0.91
N GLN A 152 -2.60 27.16 -0.13
CA GLN A 152 -3.11 27.93 -1.27
C GLN A 152 -4.32 28.76 -0.84
N LEU A 153 -5.26 28.15 -0.11
CA LEU A 153 -6.47 28.79 0.37
C LEU A 153 -6.17 30.00 1.27
N HIS A 154 -5.20 29.91 2.18
CA HIS A 154 -4.79 31.03 3.04
C HIS A 154 -4.03 32.15 2.31
N LYS A 155 -3.42 31.86 1.15
CA LYS A 155 -2.71 32.87 0.35
C LYS A 155 -3.64 33.64 -0.57
N ALA A 156 -4.76 33.03 -0.95
CA ALA A 156 -5.76 33.67 -1.79
C ALA A 156 -6.51 34.77 -1.03
N ARG A 157 -6.93 35.80 -1.77
CA ARG A 157 -7.80 36.86 -1.26
C ARG A 157 -9.19 36.66 -1.84
N PHE A 158 -10.21 36.82 -1.01
CA PHE A 158 -11.60 36.60 -1.40
C PHE A 158 -12.39 37.88 -1.16
N ASP A 159 -13.11 38.30 -2.19
CA ASP A 159 -14.02 39.44 -2.13
C ASP A 159 -15.43 38.98 -1.74
N ASN A 160 -16.29 39.96 -1.44
CA ASN A 160 -17.70 39.69 -1.20
C ASN A 160 -18.37 39.22 -2.51
N GLY A 161 -18.80 37.97 -2.56
CA GLY A 161 -19.49 37.38 -3.72
C GLY A 161 -18.78 36.20 -4.38
N CYS A 162 -17.57 35.84 -3.92
CA CYS A 162 -16.88 34.65 -4.42
C CYS A 162 -17.71 33.38 -4.25
N VAL A 163 -17.63 32.51 -5.25
CA VAL A 163 -18.34 31.22 -5.28
C VAL A 163 -17.31 30.11 -5.18
N ILE A 164 -17.59 29.13 -4.30
CA ILE A 164 -16.78 27.92 -4.15
C ILE A 164 -17.63 26.69 -4.49
N GLU A 165 -17.14 25.85 -5.38
CA GLU A 165 -17.74 24.55 -5.71
C GLU A 165 -16.64 23.49 -5.83
N SER A 166 -17.00 22.22 -5.60
CA SER A 166 -16.10 21.10 -5.86
C SER A 166 -16.59 20.31 -7.07
N PHE A 167 -15.65 19.89 -7.93
CA PHE A 167 -15.97 19.05 -9.08
C PHE A 167 -15.33 17.66 -8.90
N ASP A 168 -16.09 16.60 -9.18
CA ASP A 168 -15.63 15.20 -9.12
C ASP A 168 -15.56 14.61 -10.53
N VAL A 169 -14.38 14.10 -10.90
CA VAL A 169 -14.17 13.45 -12.21
C VAL A 169 -14.66 12.01 -12.17
N ALA A 170 -15.71 11.73 -12.95
CA ALA A 170 -16.29 10.39 -13.01
C ALA A 170 -15.33 9.37 -13.62
N SER A 171 -15.00 8.32 -12.83
CA SER A 171 -14.24 7.14 -13.27
C SER A 171 -12.92 7.48 -13.99
N LEU A 172 -12.17 8.45 -13.46
CA LEU A 172 -10.97 9.01 -14.09
C LEU A 172 -10.08 7.95 -14.78
N TYR A 173 -9.57 6.97 -14.04
CA TYR A 173 -8.59 6.00 -14.57
C TYR A 173 -9.06 5.17 -15.77
N THR A 174 -10.35 4.84 -15.86
CA THR A 174 -10.89 4.08 -17.00
C THR A 174 -11.17 4.97 -18.20
N ASN A 175 -11.28 6.28 -17.98
CA ASN A 175 -11.62 7.28 -19.00
C ASN A 175 -10.40 8.06 -19.52
N VAL A 176 -9.20 7.84 -18.96
CA VAL A 176 -7.95 8.42 -19.48
C VAL A 176 -7.59 7.72 -20.79
N GLN A 177 -7.55 8.47 -21.88
CA GLN A 177 -7.08 7.97 -23.18
C GLN A 177 -5.55 7.89 -23.19
N ASN A 178 -5.01 6.69 -23.41
CA ASN A 178 -3.56 6.44 -23.34
C ASN A 178 -2.75 7.35 -24.28
N GLY A 179 -3.20 7.54 -25.53
CA GLY A 179 -2.52 8.40 -26.51
C GLY A 179 -2.43 9.86 -26.05
N GLU A 180 -3.57 10.44 -25.67
CA GLU A 180 -3.63 11.82 -25.17
C GLU A 180 -2.83 12.02 -23.87
N ALA A 181 -2.84 11.03 -22.98
CA ALA A 181 -2.07 11.09 -21.75
C ALA A 181 -0.56 11.00 -21.98
N MET A 182 -0.15 10.16 -22.94
CA MET A 182 1.25 10.08 -23.38
C MET A 182 1.72 11.37 -24.04
N GLN A 183 0.86 12.00 -24.85
CA GLN A 183 1.12 13.31 -25.44
C GLN A 183 1.28 14.40 -24.36
N ALA A 184 0.36 14.46 -23.39
CA ALA A 184 0.43 15.41 -22.28
C ALA A 184 1.71 15.21 -21.43
N LEU A 185 2.12 13.97 -21.17
CA LEU A 185 3.38 13.68 -20.48
C LEU A 185 4.59 14.14 -21.32
N SER A 186 4.56 13.93 -22.63
CA SER A 186 5.62 14.38 -23.55
C SER A 186 5.78 15.90 -23.53
N GLU A 187 4.68 16.65 -23.58
CA GLU A 187 4.66 18.11 -23.47
C GLU A 187 5.28 18.58 -22.15
N MET A 188 4.90 17.96 -21.03
CA MET A 188 5.48 18.27 -19.72
C MET A 188 6.98 17.94 -19.64
N LEU A 189 7.42 16.83 -20.25
CA LEU A 189 8.83 16.46 -20.36
C LEU A 189 9.63 17.41 -21.26
N ASN A 190 9.00 18.05 -22.24
CA ASN A 190 9.64 19.07 -23.06
C ASN A 190 9.83 20.37 -22.28
N LEU A 191 8.84 20.74 -21.45
CA LEU A 191 8.91 21.96 -20.64
C LEU A 191 9.84 21.84 -19.43
N TYR A 192 9.84 20.69 -18.74
CA TYR A 192 10.52 20.54 -17.45
C TYR A 192 11.60 19.45 -17.41
N GLY A 193 11.83 18.73 -18.50
CA GLY A 193 12.71 17.56 -18.53
C GLY A 193 14.18 17.86 -18.25
N SER A 194 14.66 19.08 -18.51
CA SER A 194 16.03 19.51 -18.20
C SER A 194 16.37 19.49 -16.71
N HIS A 195 15.35 19.52 -15.85
CA HIS A 195 15.50 19.48 -14.39
C HIS A 195 15.29 18.09 -13.80
N LEU A 196 15.14 17.06 -14.64
CA LEU A 196 14.89 15.69 -14.22
C LEU A 196 16.15 14.84 -14.38
N GLU A 197 16.43 14.00 -13.39
CA GLU A 197 17.37 12.91 -13.54
C GLU A 197 16.71 11.80 -14.36
N THR A 198 17.10 11.69 -15.64
CA THR A 198 16.51 10.72 -16.58
C THR A 198 17.23 9.37 -16.58
N TYR A 199 18.32 9.24 -15.82
CA TYR A 199 19.19 8.06 -15.80
C TYR A 199 19.58 7.58 -17.22
N GLY A 200 19.77 8.50 -18.16
CA GLY A 200 20.13 8.17 -19.55
C GLY A 200 18.95 7.78 -20.46
N LEU A 201 17.73 7.60 -19.93
CA LEU A 201 16.56 7.29 -20.76
C LEU A 201 16.09 8.50 -21.58
N SER A 202 15.89 8.27 -22.88
CA SER A 202 15.21 9.22 -23.77
C SER A 202 13.69 9.02 -23.80
N ARG A 203 12.97 10.05 -24.28
CA ARG A 203 11.52 10.26 -24.13
C ARG A 203 10.69 9.20 -24.85
N THR A 204 10.34 8.10 -24.18
CA THR A 204 9.21 7.23 -24.57
C THR A 204 8.72 6.43 -23.36
N GLY A 205 7.41 6.51 -23.05
CA GLY A 205 6.89 6.13 -21.74
C GLY A 205 6.41 4.68 -21.59
N GLN A 206 6.09 4.34 -20.33
CA GLN A 206 5.29 3.19 -19.91
C GLN A 206 4.61 3.50 -18.55
N ARG A 207 3.96 2.49 -17.95
CA ARG A 207 2.85 2.61 -16.98
C ARG A 207 3.09 3.50 -15.77
N LEU A 208 2.25 4.53 -15.72
CA LEU A 208 2.35 5.69 -14.84
C LEU A 208 0.95 6.17 -14.46
N ALA A 209 -0.04 5.28 -14.33
CA ALA A 209 -1.46 5.64 -14.32
C ALA A 209 -1.79 6.90 -13.48
N PRO A 210 -1.26 7.11 -12.25
CA PRO A 210 -1.44 8.36 -11.53
C PRO A 210 -0.79 9.57 -12.22
N VAL A 211 0.47 9.46 -12.65
CA VAL A 211 1.19 10.55 -13.35
C VAL A 211 0.52 10.86 -14.69
N LEU A 212 0.17 9.85 -15.48
CA LEU A 212 -0.55 10.00 -16.75
C LEU A 212 -1.91 10.65 -16.54
N ALA A 213 -2.68 10.23 -15.54
CA ALA A 213 -3.95 10.85 -15.22
C ALA A 213 -3.79 12.31 -14.82
N ILE A 214 -2.76 12.65 -14.03
CA ILE A 214 -2.51 14.04 -13.61
C ILE A 214 -2.05 14.89 -14.81
N CYS A 215 -1.15 14.40 -15.67
CA CYS A 215 -0.73 15.09 -16.88
C CYS A 215 -1.88 15.27 -17.88
N PHE A 216 -2.67 14.23 -18.12
CA PHE A 216 -3.85 14.30 -18.98
C PHE A 216 -4.85 15.34 -18.47
N MET A 217 -5.14 15.32 -17.16
CA MET A 217 -5.99 16.34 -16.56
C MET A 217 -5.39 17.75 -16.62
N SER A 218 -4.06 17.90 -16.61
CA SER A 218 -3.38 19.19 -16.84
C SER A 218 -3.70 19.80 -18.20
N ARG A 219 -3.90 18.97 -19.22
CA ARG A 219 -4.32 19.43 -20.54
C ARG A 219 -5.81 19.77 -20.58
N ILE A 220 -6.65 18.99 -19.91
CA ILE A 220 -8.11 19.23 -19.77
C ILE A 220 -8.39 20.54 -19.01
N GLU A 221 -7.60 20.86 -17.98
CA GLU A 221 -7.83 22.04 -17.14
C GLU A 221 -7.24 23.34 -17.72
N ALA A 222 -6.35 23.25 -18.72
CA ALA A 222 -5.68 24.41 -19.30
C ALA A 222 -6.63 25.53 -19.78
N PRO A 223 -7.76 25.25 -20.48
CA PRO A 223 -8.70 26.29 -20.91
C PRO A 223 -9.48 26.95 -19.77
N VAL A 224 -9.57 26.31 -18.59
CA VAL A 224 -10.13 26.94 -17.39
C VAL A 224 -9.08 27.80 -16.71
N LEU A 225 -7.84 27.32 -16.63
CA LEU A 225 -6.74 28.09 -16.04
C LEU A 225 -6.45 29.39 -16.79
N THR A 226 -6.66 29.44 -18.10
CA THR A 226 -6.52 30.68 -18.90
C THR A 226 -7.56 31.74 -18.57
N ARG A 227 -8.67 31.36 -17.91
CA ARG A 227 -9.70 32.29 -17.43
C ARG A 227 -9.35 32.92 -16.07
N ILE A 228 -8.27 32.45 -15.44
CA ILE A 228 -7.75 32.97 -14.18
C ILE A 228 -8.82 32.96 -13.08
N PRO A 229 -9.40 31.78 -12.76
CA PRO A 229 -10.25 31.67 -11.57
C PRO A 229 -9.43 32.07 -10.33
N ILE A 230 -10.10 32.62 -9.31
CA ILE A 230 -9.48 33.01 -8.03
C ILE A 230 -8.63 31.85 -7.47
N MET A 231 -9.17 30.64 -7.55
CA MET A 231 -8.44 29.43 -7.23
C MET A 231 -8.92 28.26 -8.08
N TYR A 232 -7.99 27.45 -8.59
CA TYR A 232 -8.28 26.14 -9.15
C TYR A 232 -7.23 25.15 -8.66
N CYS A 233 -7.65 24.09 -8.00
CA CYS A 233 -6.75 23.07 -7.51
C CYS A 233 -7.41 21.69 -7.52
N ARG A 234 -6.60 20.64 -7.68
CA ARG A 234 -7.07 19.29 -7.93
C ARG A 234 -6.21 18.24 -7.22
N TYR A 235 -6.86 17.42 -6.40
CA TYR A 235 -6.29 16.22 -5.83
C TYR A 235 -6.77 15.01 -6.63
N ILE A 236 -5.98 14.62 -7.63
CA ILE A 236 -6.31 13.53 -8.57
C ILE A 236 -7.64 13.78 -9.30
N ASP A 237 -8.75 13.29 -8.76
CA ASP A 237 -10.14 13.34 -9.27
C ASP A 237 -11.01 14.41 -8.58
N ASP A 238 -10.63 14.86 -7.38
CA ASP A 238 -11.34 15.89 -6.62
C ASP A 238 -10.79 17.29 -6.98
N CYS A 239 -11.58 18.14 -7.64
CA CYS A 239 -11.27 19.55 -7.92
C CYS A 239 -11.96 20.50 -6.93
N CYS A 240 -11.29 21.58 -6.54
CA CYS A 240 -11.87 22.72 -5.85
C CYS A 240 -11.64 23.97 -6.69
N VAL A 241 -12.74 24.67 -6.98
CA VAL A 241 -12.74 25.87 -7.82
C VAL A 241 -13.34 27.02 -7.03
N ILE A 242 -12.70 28.19 -7.09
CA ILE A 242 -13.21 29.45 -6.56
C ILE A 242 -13.19 30.47 -7.68
N THR A 243 -14.33 31.12 -7.92
CA THR A 243 -14.51 32.16 -8.93
C THR A 243 -15.11 33.42 -8.31
N SER A 244 -15.03 34.53 -9.04
CA SER A 244 -15.59 35.81 -8.57
C SER A 244 -17.12 35.84 -8.65
N THR A 245 -17.70 35.05 -9.56
CA THR A 245 -19.16 34.99 -9.77
C THR A 245 -19.63 33.58 -10.07
N GLN A 246 -20.93 33.31 -9.86
CA GLN A 246 -21.56 32.05 -10.25
C GLN A 246 -21.56 31.84 -11.78
N SER A 247 -21.69 32.91 -12.56
CA SER A 247 -21.64 32.84 -14.04
C SER A 247 -20.28 32.32 -14.53
N GLU A 248 -19.19 32.82 -13.92
CA GLU A 248 -17.85 32.31 -14.20
C GLU A 248 -17.68 30.86 -13.77
N MET A 249 -18.21 30.47 -12.60
CA MET A 249 -18.21 29.08 -12.13
C MET A 249 -18.90 28.14 -13.12
N ASP A 250 -20.10 28.52 -13.57
CA ASP A 250 -20.90 27.75 -14.52
C ASP A 250 -20.17 27.60 -15.85
N GLU A 251 -19.49 28.66 -16.31
CA GLU A 251 -18.68 28.63 -17.52
C GLU A 251 -17.44 27.73 -17.38
N CYS A 252 -16.73 27.78 -16.24
CA CYS A 252 -15.63 26.86 -15.96
C CYS A 252 -16.11 25.39 -15.97
N PHE A 253 -17.24 25.10 -15.33
CA PHE A 253 -17.84 23.77 -15.31
C PHE A 253 -18.24 23.27 -16.72
N ARG A 254 -18.81 24.17 -17.53
CA ARG A 254 -19.19 23.90 -18.92
C ARG A 254 -17.96 23.57 -19.77
N ILE A 255 -16.91 24.39 -19.70
CA ILE A 255 -15.67 24.21 -20.47
C ILE A 255 -15.04 22.86 -20.15
N LEU A 256 -14.91 22.49 -18.87
CA LEU A 256 -14.30 21.21 -18.47
C LEU A 256 -15.06 20.00 -19.04
N ASN A 257 -16.39 20.04 -19.02
CA ASN A 257 -17.23 18.96 -19.55
C ASN A 257 -17.28 18.88 -21.09
N GLN A 258 -16.75 19.89 -21.79
CA GLN A 258 -16.64 19.92 -23.25
C GLN A 258 -15.27 19.48 -23.78
N GLN A 259 -14.23 19.44 -22.94
CA GLN A 259 -12.88 19.09 -23.39
C GLN A 259 -12.72 17.64 -23.87
N SER A 260 -13.59 16.75 -23.42
CA SER A 260 -13.54 15.35 -23.81
C SER A 260 -14.92 14.71 -23.79
N GLN A 261 -15.16 13.81 -24.74
CA GLN A 261 -16.35 12.96 -24.73
C GLN A 261 -16.29 11.90 -23.61
N TYR A 262 -15.10 11.54 -23.14
CA TYR A 262 -14.89 10.45 -22.16
C TYR A 262 -14.80 10.95 -20.72
N ILE A 263 -14.46 12.22 -20.50
CA ILE A 263 -14.39 12.81 -19.16
C ILE A 263 -15.66 13.58 -18.87
N LYS A 264 -16.30 13.23 -17.76
CA LYS A 264 -17.47 13.94 -17.22
C LYS A 264 -17.20 14.33 -15.79
N LEU A 265 -17.55 15.56 -15.46
CA LEU A 265 -17.42 16.12 -14.12
C LEU A 265 -18.82 16.34 -13.55
N THR A 266 -18.98 15.95 -12.29
CA THR A 266 -20.13 16.35 -11.48
C THR A 266 -19.73 17.50 -10.57
N ARG A 267 -20.69 18.30 -10.10
CA ARG A 267 -20.42 19.42 -9.19
C ARG A 267 -21.22 19.33 -7.91
N GLU A 268 -20.59 19.71 -6.81
CA GLU A 268 -21.19 19.83 -5.49
C GLU A 268 -21.09 21.28 -5.02
N LYS A 269 -22.21 21.80 -4.53
CA LYS A 269 -22.35 23.16 -4.00
C LYS A 269 -22.33 23.13 -2.47
N PRO A 270 -21.96 24.23 -1.80
CA PRO A 270 -22.01 24.30 -0.34
C PRO A 270 -23.43 23.98 0.17
N SER A 271 -23.52 23.08 1.15
CA SER A 271 -24.75 22.78 1.89
C SER A 271 -24.63 23.41 3.28
N ASP A 272 -25.65 24.14 3.73
CA ASP A 272 -25.61 24.89 4.99
C ASP A 272 -24.38 25.82 5.13
N GLY A 273 -23.91 26.36 4.00
CA GLY A 273 -22.74 27.24 3.93
C GLY A 273 -21.39 26.52 4.04
N TRP A 274 -21.36 25.18 3.99
CA TRP A 274 -20.13 24.37 4.04
C TRP A 274 -19.99 23.48 2.81
N LEU A 275 -18.78 23.47 2.24
CA LEU A 275 -18.41 22.59 1.14
C LEU A 275 -17.43 21.51 1.63
N PRO A 276 -17.77 20.22 1.50
CA PRO A 276 -16.82 19.13 1.67
C PRO A 276 -15.72 19.14 0.61
N PHE A 277 -14.45 19.15 1.01
CA PHE A 277 -13.33 18.91 0.11
C PHE A 277 -12.22 18.16 0.85
N LEU A 278 -11.72 17.06 0.27
CA LEU A 278 -10.79 16.14 0.92
C LEU A 278 -11.29 15.69 2.32
N ASN A 279 -10.51 15.95 3.36
CA ASN A 279 -10.82 15.70 4.77
C ASN A 279 -11.15 16.99 5.53
N THR A 280 -11.67 18.00 4.82
CA THR A 280 -12.05 19.31 5.36
C THR A 280 -13.45 19.70 4.91
N GLN A 281 -14.08 20.58 5.67
CA GLN A 281 -15.23 21.37 5.25
C GLN A 281 -14.81 22.83 5.22
N ILE A 282 -15.17 23.52 4.14
CA ILE A 282 -14.78 24.90 3.89
C ILE A 282 -16.03 25.76 3.85
N SER A 283 -16.03 26.86 4.58
CA SER A 283 -17.04 27.90 4.47
C SER A 283 -16.37 29.20 4.03
N LEU A 284 -16.91 29.79 2.98
CA LEU A 284 -16.47 31.08 2.45
C LEU A 284 -17.63 32.06 2.65
N SER A 285 -17.46 33.01 3.57
CA SER A 285 -18.49 34.02 3.86
C SER A 285 -17.85 35.36 4.22
N GLY A 286 -18.34 36.44 3.60
CA GLY A 286 -17.85 37.81 3.86
C GLY A 286 -16.34 37.99 3.64
N GLY A 287 -15.77 37.31 2.65
CA GLY A 287 -14.32 37.30 2.38
C GLY A 287 -13.47 36.52 3.39
N GLN A 288 -14.08 35.95 4.45
CA GLN A 288 -13.39 35.08 5.40
C GLN A 288 -13.52 33.60 5.02
N VAL A 289 -12.42 32.88 5.20
CA VAL A 289 -12.36 31.42 5.06
C VAL A 289 -12.39 30.77 6.43
N ARG A 290 -13.37 29.89 6.63
CA ARG A 290 -13.43 29.00 7.78
C ARG A 290 -13.22 27.57 7.31
N VAL A 291 -12.37 26.85 8.02
CA VAL A 291 -12.08 25.44 7.73
C VAL A 291 -12.25 24.63 8.99
N LYS A 292 -12.91 23.47 8.87
CA LYS A 292 -12.98 22.48 9.94
C LYS A 292 -12.65 21.07 9.45
N TRP A 293 -12.23 20.20 10.35
CA TRP A 293 -11.96 18.81 10.03
C TRP A 293 -13.27 18.08 9.69
N TYR A 294 -13.27 17.35 8.59
CA TYR A 294 -14.45 16.66 8.10
C TYR A 294 -14.19 15.18 7.85
N ARG A 295 -15.21 14.37 8.12
CA ARG A 295 -15.25 12.95 7.81
C ARG A 295 -16.44 12.71 6.89
N LYS A 296 -16.15 12.31 5.64
CA LYS A 296 -17.18 11.90 4.66
C LYS A 296 -18.12 10.88 5.31
N GLU A 297 -19.43 10.98 5.06
CA GLU A 297 -20.45 10.08 5.62
C GLU A 297 -20.19 8.60 5.34
N SER A 298 -19.61 8.31 4.16
CA SER A 298 -19.16 6.96 3.78
C SER A 298 -18.05 6.39 4.69
N CYS A 299 -17.46 7.19 5.57
CA CYS A 299 -16.44 6.75 6.50
C CYS A 299 -17.04 6.21 7.80
N LYS A 300 -16.83 4.92 8.07
CA LYS A 300 -17.26 4.27 9.32
C LYS A 300 -16.40 4.61 10.55
N ASN A 301 -15.36 5.42 10.38
CA ASN A 301 -14.45 5.85 11.45
C ASN A 301 -13.85 4.69 12.25
N ILE A 302 -13.60 3.55 11.58
CA ILE A 302 -12.98 2.37 12.18
C ILE A 302 -11.48 2.64 12.38
N LEU A 303 -11.02 2.57 13.63
CA LEU A 303 -9.62 2.69 14.02
C LEU A 303 -9.09 1.36 14.55
N ILE A 304 -7.81 1.33 14.90
CA ILE A 304 -7.26 0.25 15.73
C ILE A 304 -7.98 0.28 17.07
N HIS A 305 -8.80 -0.72 17.38
CA HIS A 305 -9.56 -0.76 18.63
C HIS A 305 -8.63 -0.80 19.86
N ALA A 306 -9.00 -0.15 20.96
CA ALA A 306 -8.16 -0.01 22.15
C ALA A 306 -7.72 -1.36 22.76
N ARG A 307 -8.62 -2.36 22.70
CA ARG A 307 -8.39 -3.74 23.16
C ARG A 307 -7.62 -4.63 22.19
N SER A 308 -7.22 -4.11 21.03
CA SER A 308 -6.49 -4.92 20.05
C SER A 308 -5.06 -5.25 20.51
N ALA A 309 -4.57 -6.42 20.06
CA ALA A 309 -3.21 -6.91 20.28
C ALA A 309 -2.19 -6.18 19.39
N HIS A 310 -2.15 -4.85 19.51
CA HIS A 310 -1.13 -3.99 18.92
C HIS A 310 -0.34 -3.28 20.02
N PRO A 311 0.93 -2.91 19.78
CA PRO A 311 1.72 -2.13 20.73
C PRO A 311 0.98 -0.89 21.18
N ILE A 312 1.00 -0.59 22.48
CA ILE A 312 0.36 0.63 23.04
C ILE A 312 0.88 1.89 22.36
N ALA A 313 2.17 1.93 22.01
CA ALA A 313 2.78 3.06 21.31
C ALA A 313 2.10 3.33 19.94
N MET A 314 1.76 2.27 19.19
CA MET A 314 1.07 2.37 17.90
C MET A 314 -0.36 2.88 18.09
N LYS A 315 -1.10 2.31 19.05
CA LYS A 315 -2.46 2.75 19.39
C LYS A 315 -2.49 4.24 19.77
N ARG A 316 -1.56 4.66 20.64
CA ARG A 316 -1.38 6.08 21.02
C ARG A 316 -1.01 6.96 19.83
N ALA A 317 -0.19 6.47 18.90
CA ALA A 317 0.19 7.22 17.71
C ALA A 317 -1.00 7.48 16.78
N VAL A 318 -1.84 6.47 16.53
CA VAL A 318 -3.07 6.62 15.73
C VAL A 318 -3.99 7.70 16.33
N ILE A 319 -4.27 7.60 17.63
CA ILE A 319 -5.13 8.58 18.31
C ILE A 319 -4.51 9.97 18.33
N ARG A 320 -3.23 10.09 18.72
CA ARG A 320 -2.53 11.38 18.73
C ARG A 320 -2.56 12.05 17.37
N ASN A 321 -2.29 11.30 16.29
CA ASN A 321 -2.29 11.83 14.93
C ASN A 321 -3.70 12.27 14.50
N MET A 322 -4.74 11.51 14.86
CA MET A 322 -6.12 11.91 14.57
C MET A 322 -6.48 13.24 15.24
N PHE A 323 -6.23 13.38 16.55
CA PHE A 323 -6.49 14.64 17.26
C PHE A 323 -5.63 15.80 16.75
N LYS A 324 -4.38 15.52 16.41
CA LYS A 324 -3.47 16.51 15.80
C LYS A 324 -4.07 17.02 14.47
N THR A 325 -4.41 16.13 13.55
CA THR A 325 -5.03 16.47 12.27
C THR A 325 -6.35 17.21 12.46
N ALA A 326 -7.20 16.79 13.40
CA ALA A 326 -8.48 17.44 13.67
C ALA A 326 -8.33 18.91 14.06
N VAL A 327 -7.25 19.27 14.77
CA VAL A 327 -7.00 20.64 15.23
C VAL A 327 -6.20 21.45 14.21
N GLU A 328 -5.17 20.86 13.60
CA GLU A 328 -4.25 21.57 12.69
C GLU A 328 -4.92 22.04 11.39
N LEU A 329 -5.97 21.37 10.94
CA LEU A 329 -6.71 21.75 9.74
C LEU A 329 -7.70 22.91 9.97
N CYS A 330 -7.96 23.28 11.22
CA CYS A 330 -8.99 24.26 11.56
C CYS A 330 -8.44 25.68 11.66
N THR A 331 -9.23 26.66 11.17
CA THR A 331 -8.83 28.08 11.20
C THR A 331 -9.21 28.78 12.52
N GLY A 332 -10.39 28.52 13.09
CA GLY A 332 -10.87 29.14 14.33
C GLY A 332 -11.04 28.18 15.51
N ASP A 333 -11.30 28.75 16.69
CA ASP A 333 -11.40 27.99 17.95
C ASP A 333 -12.70 27.20 18.06
N ASP A 334 -13.80 27.72 17.49
CA ASP A 334 -15.07 27.00 17.41
C ASP A 334 -14.94 25.76 16.52
N GLU A 335 -14.29 25.87 15.36
CA GLU A 335 -14.03 24.74 14.46
C GLU A 335 -13.11 23.71 15.12
N ARG A 336 -12.09 24.17 15.86
CA ARG A 336 -11.20 23.27 16.63
C ARG A 336 -11.96 22.54 17.72
N LYS A 337 -12.91 23.20 18.39
CA LYS A 337 -13.75 22.62 19.43
C LYS A 337 -14.69 21.56 18.84
N GLU A 338 -15.36 21.88 17.74
CA GLU A 338 -16.20 20.93 17.00
C GLU A 338 -15.40 19.71 16.53
N SER A 339 -14.26 19.95 15.87
CA SER A 339 -13.39 18.89 15.34
C SER A 339 -12.80 18.00 16.44
N ARG A 340 -12.48 18.58 17.61
CA ARG A 340 -12.01 17.82 18.78
C ARG A 340 -13.12 16.98 19.40
N LYS A 341 -14.35 17.50 19.43
CA LYS A 341 -15.52 16.73 19.88
C LYS A 341 -15.71 15.51 18.98
N LEU A 342 -15.74 15.72 17.66
CA LEU A 342 -15.80 14.63 16.69
C LEU A 342 -14.67 13.60 16.87
N ALA A 343 -13.43 14.05 17.06
CA ALA A 343 -12.29 13.15 17.31
C ALA A 343 -12.47 12.35 18.61
N SER A 344 -13.05 12.96 19.64
CA SER A 344 -13.33 12.31 20.92
C SER A 344 -14.43 11.26 20.80
N ASP A 345 -15.50 11.58 20.07
CA ASP A 345 -16.60 10.65 19.81
C ASP A 345 -16.11 9.43 19.02
N ILE A 346 -15.29 9.64 17.99
CA ILE A 346 -14.64 8.57 17.22
C ILE A 346 -13.72 7.73 18.11
N ALA A 347 -12.90 8.36 18.96
CA ALA A 347 -12.01 7.63 19.87
C ALA A 347 -12.80 6.78 20.88
N GLY A 348 -13.87 7.35 21.46
CA GLY A 348 -14.78 6.67 22.37
C GLY A 348 -15.44 5.45 21.72
N ALA A 349 -15.96 5.60 20.50
CA ALA A 349 -16.54 4.50 19.72
C ALA A 349 -15.54 3.37 19.41
N ASN A 350 -14.23 3.64 19.41
CA ASN A 350 -13.17 2.65 19.22
C ASN A 350 -12.55 2.14 20.55
N GLY A 351 -13.21 2.40 21.68
CA GLY A 351 -12.87 1.89 23.01
C GLY A 351 -11.77 2.67 23.73
N TYR A 352 -11.43 3.89 23.28
CA TYR A 352 -10.45 4.73 23.96
C TYR A 352 -11.12 5.64 24.99
N THR A 353 -10.57 5.66 26.20
CA THR A 353 -10.93 6.66 27.21
C THR A 353 -10.09 7.93 27.00
N VAL A 354 -10.76 9.00 26.58
CA VAL A 354 -10.11 10.30 26.36
C VAL A 354 -10.12 11.06 27.68
N PHE A 355 -9.05 10.94 28.47
CA PHE A 355 -8.87 11.77 29.67
C PHE A 355 -8.49 13.21 29.29
N PRO A 356 -9.04 14.24 29.96
CA PRO A 356 -8.51 15.60 29.89
C PRO A 356 -7.03 15.58 30.27
N ARG A 357 -6.19 16.25 29.47
CA ARG A 357 -4.73 16.32 29.71
C ARG A 357 -4.46 16.81 31.14
N HIS A 358 -3.87 15.97 31.99
CA HIS A 358 -2.93 16.47 32.99
C HIS A 358 -1.57 16.64 32.30
N ASN A 359 -1.00 17.84 32.41
CA ASN A 359 0.38 18.12 32.02
C ASN A 359 1.30 17.16 32.76
N LYS A 360 1.77 16.11 32.08
CA LYS A 360 2.95 15.38 32.53
C LYS A 360 4.16 16.00 31.85
N SER A 361 5.12 16.36 32.70
CA SER A 361 6.43 16.89 32.35
C SER A 361 7.04 16.15 31.15
N HIS A 362 7.60 16.94 30.24
CA HIS A 362 8.41 16.45 29.14
C HIS A 362 9.65 15.73 29.70
N THR A 363 9.65 14.40 29.67
CA THR A 363 10.92 13.67 29.64
C THR A 363 11.52 13.85 28.25
N VAL A 364 12.61 14.59 28.20
CA VAL A 364 13.47 14.73 27.02
C VAL A 364 14.05 13.35 26.71
N SER A 365 13.40 12.61 25.80
CA SER A 365 14.04 11.48 25.14
C SER A 365 15.01 12.06 24.12
N GLY A 366 16.30 12.01 24.42
CA GLY A 366 17.35 12.39 23.48
C GLY A 366 17.13 11.71 22.12
N ASN A 367 16.98 12.51 21.08
CA ASN A 367 16.94 12.03 19.71
C ASN A 367 18.37 11.64 19.31
N ILE A 368 18.72 10.37 19.48
CA ILE A 368 19.91 9.80 18.83
C ILE A 368 19.51 9.44 17.38
N PRO A 369 20.34 9.78 16.37
CA PRO A 369 20.03 9.50 14.96
C PRO A 369 19.79 8.00 14.73
N LYS A 370 18.67 7.67 14.08
CA LYS A 370 18.23 6.29 13.77
C LYS A 370 19.03 5.56 12.68
N GLN A 371 20.09 6.15 12.15
CA GLN A 371 20.66 5.73 10.86
C GLN A 371 21.70 4.60 10.91
N SER A 372 22.06 4.05 12.08
CA SER A 372 23.09 3.00 12.18
C SER A 372 22.68 1.71 12.92
N LYS A 373 21.44 1.57 13.39
CA LYS A 373 21.02 0.42 14.23
C LYS A 373 20.41 -0.70 13.39
N ILE A 374 20.79 -1.94 13.71
CA ILE A 374 20.26 -3.16 13.09
C ILE A 374 18.85 -3.45 13.64
N PRO A 375 17.83 -3.62 12.79
CA PRO A 375 16.48 -3.93 13.23
C PRO A 375 16.36 -5.40 13.66
N LEU A 376 16.10 -5.64 14.94
CA LEU A 376 15.64 -6.93 15.43
C LEU A 376 14.12 -6.99 15.30
N CYS A 377 13.65 -7.67 14.26
CA CYS A 377 12.23 -7.77 13.93
C CYS A 377 11.57 -8.98 14.63
N LEU A 378 10.67 -8.75 15.58
CA LEU A 378 9.96 -9.82 16.31
C LEU A 378 8.43 -9.65 16.24
N PRO A 379 7.65 -10.76 16.18
CA PRO A 379 6.20 -10.70 16.33
C PRO A 379 5.79 -10.03 17.64
N PHE A 380 4.82 -9.14 17.58
CA PHE A 380 4.28 -8.51 18.77
C PHE A 380 3.41 -9.50 19.55
N ILE A 381 3.81 -9.83 20.77
CA ILE A 381 3.01 -10.66 21.69
C ILE A 381 2.31 -9.75 22.71
N THR A 382 3.10 -9.06 23.54
CA THR A 382 2.62 -8.04 24.49
C THR A 382 3.66 -6.93 24.65
N ASP A 383 3.24 -5.78 25.18
CA ASP A 383 4.16 -4.71 25.56
C ASP A 383 5.11 -5.17 26.69
N THR A 384 4.66 -6.03 27.60
CA THR A 384 5.50 -6.62 28.67
C THR A 384 6.64 -7.46 28.12
N ILE A 385 6.36 -8.35 27.15
CA ILE A 385 7.40 -9.16 26.49
C ILE A 385 8.33 -8.26 25.68
N SER A 386 7.79 -7.29 24.95
CA SER A 386 8.60 -6.31 24.21
C SER A 386 9.55 -5.54 25.14
N ALA A 387 9.08 -5.17 26.33
CA ALA A 387 9.89 -4.50 27.35
C ALA A 387 10.96 -5.43 27.93
N ALA A 388 10.65 -6.72 28.15
CA ALA A 388 11.62 -7.71 28.58
C ALA A 388 12.74 -7.89 27.55
N VAL A 389 12.40 -8.03 26.27
CA VAL A 389 13.40 -8.13 25.18
C VAL A 389 14.27 -6.86 25.12
N ARG A 390 13.68 -5.67 25.25
CA ARG A 390 14.46 -4.43 25.32
C ARG A 390 15.41 -4.41 26.52
N ARG A 391 14.99 -4.90 27.69
CA ARG A 391 15.88 -5.03 28.86
C ARG A 391 17.03 -5.97 28.56
N CYS A 392 16.79 -7.10 27.89
CA CYS A 392 17.86 -8.01 27.48
C CYS A 392 18.86 -7.32 26.54
N ILE A 393 18.39 -6.57 25.53
CA ILE A 393 19.26 -5.80 24.63
C ILE A 393 20.17 -4.84 25.41
N VAL A 394 19.61 -4.12 26.39
CA VAL A 394 20.37 -3.18 27.23
C VAL A 394 21.34 -3.93 28.15
N GLN A 395 20.92 -5.03 28.78
CA GLN A 395 21.78 -5.85 29.65
C GLN A 395 22.95 -6.47 28.89
N SER A 396 22.74 -6.82 27.62
CA SER A 396 23.79 -7.30 26.71
C SER A 396 24.62 -6.17 26.09
N GLN A 397 24.43 -4.90 26.47
CA GLN A 397 25.13 -3.74 25.95
C GLN A 397 24.96 -3.51 24.43
N LEU A 398 23.86 -3.98 23.86
CA LEU A 398 23.56 -3.89 22.42
C LEU A 398 22.63 -2.73 22.07
N GLN A 399 22.28 -1.85 23.00
CA GLN A 399 21.30 -0.78 22.77
C GLN A 399 21.71 0.23 21.69
N ASP A 400 23.02 0.35 21.42
CA ASP A 400 23.57 1.27 20.42
C ASP A 400 23.68 0.63 19.04
N ASP A 401 23.66 -0.70 18.96
CA ASP A 401 23.81 -1.47 17.73
C ASP A 401 22.47 -2.06 17.25
N VAL A 402 21.53 -2.37 18.14
CA VAL A 402 20.28 -3.09 17.82
C VAL A 402 19.04 -2.30 18.24
N ILE A 403 18.02 -2.29 17.38
CA ILE A 403 16.69 -1.73 17.68
C ILE A 403 15.59 -2.79 17.53
N LEU A 404 14.81 -3.00 18.60
CA LEU A 404 13.65 -3.89 18.54
C LEU A 404 12.54 -3.26 17.70
N VAL A 405 12.16 -3.95 16.63
CA VAL A 405 11.03 -3.64 15.75
C VAL A 405 9.94 -4.68 15.97
N ASN A 406 8.83 -4.26 16.57
CA ASN A 406 7.67 -5.12 16.77
C ASN A 406 6.85 -5.23 15.48
N ILE A 407 6.82 -6.42 14.89
CA ILE A 407 5.97 -6.75 13.74
C ILE A 407 4.56 -7.07 14.27
N PRO A 408 3.52 -6.33 13.87
CA PRO A 408 2.14 -6.66 14.23
C PRO A 408 1.78 -8.06 13.73
N ASN A 409 1.06 -8.83 14.54
CA ASN A 409 0.53 -10.12 14.10
C ASN A 409 -0.41 -9.95 12.91
N ASN A 410 -0.56 -11.02 12.12
CA ASN A 410 -1.56 -11.10 11.07
C ASN A 410 -2.94 -10.79 11.66
N ASN A 411 -3.50 -9.63 11.33
CA ASN A 411 -4.83 -9.23 11.77
C ASN A 411 -5.90 -10.12 11.13
N ILE A 412 -7.09 -10.15 11.73
CA ILE A 412 -8.26 -10.89 11.22
C ILE A 412 -8.48 -10.60 9.73
N ARG A 413 -8.31 -9.34 9.30
CA ARG A 413 -8.37 -8.98 7.88
C ARG A 413 -7.36 -9.74 7.02
N SER A 414 -6.10 -9.86 7.42
CA SER A 414 -5.07 -10.61 6.68
C SER A 414 -5.28 -12.13 6.71
N GLN A 415 -5.98 -12.65 7.72
CA GLN A 415 -6.35 -14.07 7.83
C GLN A 415 -7.62 -14.39 7.03
N LEU A 416 -8.57 -13.45 6.95
CA LEU A 416 -9.87 -13.64 6.32
C LEU A 416 -9.91 -13.18 4.85
N VAL A 417 -9.18 -12.12 4.51
CA VAL A 417 -9.06 -11.61 3.14
C VAL A 417 -7.85 -12.28 2.50
N ARG A 418 -8.10 -13.28 1.64
CA ARG A 418 -7.05 -13.88 0.80
C ARG A 418 -6.30 -12.77 0.05
N LYS A 419 -5.03 -12.56 0.36
CA LYS A 419 -4.08 -12.03 -0.63
C LYS A 419 -3.73 -13.19 -1.55
N THR A 420 -3.93 -13.03 -2.84
CA THR A 420 -3.56 -13.99 -3.90
C THR A 420 -2.04 -14.09 -4.11
N TYR A 421 -1.29 -14.10 -3.00
CA TYR A 421 0.14 -14.42 -2.97
C TYR A 421 0.26 -15.69 -2.13
N SER A 422 0.09 -16.82 -2.81
CA SER A 422 0.49 -18.14 -2.33
C SER A 422 2.00 -18.27 -2.53
N GLU A 423 2.77 -17.42 -1.87
CA GLU A 423 4.11 -17.83 -1.45
C GLU A 423 3.93 -18.59 -0.14
N ASN A 424 4.75 -19.61 0.10
CA ASN A 424 4.70 -20.46 1.28
C ASN A 424 4.98 -19.64 2.57
N LYS A 425 3.97 -18.90 3.06
CA LYS A 425 4.08 -18.08 4.27
C LYS A 425 4.37 -18.98 5.48
N GLY A 426 5.53 -18.77 6.08
CA GLY A 426 5.99 -19.46 7.29
C GLY A 426 7.31 -18.88 7.79
N VAL A 427 7.80 -19.42 8.91
CA VAL A 427 9.15 -19.17 9.41
C VAL A 427 10.10 -20.12 8.70
N TYR A 428 11.07 -19.55 7.98
CA TYR A 428 12.10 -20.27 7.25
C TYR A 428 13.29 -20.54 8.17
N LEU A 429 13.70 -21.80 8.24
CA LEU A 429 14.79 -22.29 9.08
C LEU A 429 15.71 -23.14 8.21
N SER A 430 16.98 -23.20 8.59
CA SER A 430 17.96 -24.11 8.00
C SER A 430 18.68 -24.86 9.11
N ASP A 431 19.09 -26.08 8.78
CA ASP A 431 20.02 -26.89 9.56
C ASP A 431 21.49 -26.62 9.18
N ALA A 432 21.74 -25.78 8.16
CA ALA A 432 23.06 -25.37 7.73
C ALA A 432 23.37 -23.93 8.15
N PHE A 433 24.40 -23.76 8.98
CA PHE A 433 24.90 -22.44 9.37
C PHE A 433 25.25 -21.58 8.16
N GLU A 434 25.95 -22.17 7.18
CA GLU A 434 26.37 -21.50 5.95
C GLU A 434 25.17 -20.96 5.16
N LYS A 435 24.07 -21.72 5.04
CA LYS A 435 22.87 -21.22 4.35
C LYS A 435 22.30 -20.01 5.07
N SER A 436 22.13 -20.07 6.38
CA SER A 436 21.57 -18.97 7.16
C SER A 436 22.49 -17.74 7.19
N SER A 437 23.82 -17.90 7.12
CA SER A 437 24.75 -16.77 7.11
C SER A 437 24.65 -15.92 5.84
N HIS A 438 24.21 -16.48 4.71
CA HIS A 438 23.97 -15.72 3.48
C HIS A 438 22.83 -14.70 3.60
N TYR A 439 21.95 -14.85 4.61
CA TYR A 439 20.89 -13.90 4.91
C TYR A 439 21.30 -12.82 5.93
N CYS A 440 22.54 -12.87 6.42
CA CYS A 440 23.06 -11.91 7.38
C CYS A 440 23.78 -10.76 6.67
N GLU A 441 23.39 -9.52 6.97
CA GLU A 441 24.17 -8.34 6.61
C GLU A 441 25.20 -8.03 7.70
N THR A 442 26.34 -7.48 7.30
CA THR A 442 27.43 -7.12 8.20
C THR A 442 27.11 -5.81 8.94
N SER A 443 27.25 -5.81 10.26
CA SER A 443 27.14 -4.59 11.08
C SER A 443 28.28 -3.60 10.83
N ALA A 444 28.12 -2.36 11.29
CA ALA A 444 29.18 -1.34 11.23
C ALA A 444 30.48 -1.75 11.95
N LYS A 445 30.42 -2.73 12.86
CA LYS A 445 31.56 -3.27 13.60
C LYS A 445 32.05 -4.64 13.06
N ASN A 446 31.68 -4.99 11.82
CA ASN A 446 32.01 -6.25 11.18
C ASN A 446 31.45 -7.54 11.83
N TYR A 447 30.50 -7.43 12.75
CA TYR A 447 29.76 -8.59 13.27
C TYR A 447 28.51 -8.92 12.44
N ARG A 448 28.18 -10.20 12.36
CA ARG A 448 26.93 -10.76 11.88
C ARG A 448 26.22 -11.47 13.04
N TYR A 449 24.89 -11.56 12.94
CA TYR A 449 24.03 -12.10 14.00
C TYR A 449 23.12 -13.19 13.42
N MET A 450 23.00 -14.32 14.12
CA MET A 450 22.12 -15.43 13.76
C MET A 450 21.34 -15.90 14.98
N ILE A 451 20.09 -16.31 14.80
CA ILE A 451 19.25 -16.84 15.89
C ILE A 451 19.18 -18.36 15.75
N LEU A 452 19.55 -19.07 16.81
CA LEU A 452 19.28 -20.50 16.93
C LEU A 452 17.94 -20.70 17.62
N CYS A 453 17.05 -21.43 16.95
CA CYS A 453 15.69 -21.69 17.40
C CYS A 453 15.47 -23.17 17.71
N ARG A 454 14.89 -23.47 18.87
CA ARG A 454 14.26 -24.77 19.12
C ARG A 454 12.93 -24.79 18.39
N THR A 455 12.75 -25.74 17.47
CA THR A 455 11.57 -25.76 16.59
C THR A 455 10.82 -27.09 16.68
N ALA A 456 9.51 -27.01 16.90
CA ALA A 456 8.60 -28.15 16.89
C ALA A 456 8.07 -28.40 15.47
N LEU A 457 8.82 -29.18 14.67
CA LEU A 457 8.47 -29.49 13.27
C LEU A 457 7.14 -30.26 13.14
N GLY A 458 6.79 -31.09 14.12
CA GLY A 458 5.52 -31.84 14.10
C GLY A 458 5.40 -32.77 12.89
N LYS A 459 4.21 -32.86 12.29
CA LYS A 459 4.01 -33.66 11.08
C LYS A 459 4.62 -32.96 9.87
N ASN A 460 5.74 -33.50 9.39
CA ASN A 460 6.59 -32.87 8.39
C ASN A 460 6.30 -33.41 6.97
N TYR A 461 6.03 -32.52 6.01
CA TYR A 461 5.89 -32.84 4.59
C TYR A 461 7.24 -32.72 3.89
N GLN A 462 7.71 -33.80 3.29
CA GLN A 462 9.03 -33.88 2.67
C GLN A 462 8.96 -33.64 1.15
N LEU A 463 9.70 -32.64 0.67
CA LEU A 463 9.81 -32.31 -0.75
C LEU A 463 11.22 -32.62 -1.25
N LYS A 464 11.36 -33.68 -2.04
CA LYS A 464 12.65 -34.18 -2.55
C LYS A 464 13.11 -33.53 -3.86
N SER A 465 12.20 -32.83 -4.57
CA SER A 465 12.50 -32.10 -5.79
C SER A 465 11.69 -30.80 -5.81
N TRP A 466 12.37 -29.66 -5.79
CA TRP A 466 11.73 -28.35 -5.86
C TRP A 466 11.49 -27.97 -7.32
N ASN A 467 10.24 -28.02 -7.78
CA ASN A 467 9.86 -27.58 -9.12
C ASN A 467 9.15 -26.23 -9.03
N TYR A 468 9.80 -25.16 -9.49
CA TYR A 468 9.26 -23.78 -9.47
C TYR A 468 7.95 -23.61 -10.27
N SER A 469 7.56 -24.63 -11.06
CA SER A 469 6.38 -24.61 -11.92
C SER A 469 5.03 -24.86 -11.21
N TYR A 470 4.99 -25.18 -9.92
CA TYR A 470 3.73 -25.45 -9.24
C TYR A 470 3.56 -24.70 -7.92
N LYS A 471 2.32 -24.26 -7.70
CA LYS A 471 1.77 -23.75 -6.44
C LYS A 471 1.73 -24.88 -5.39
N ASP A 472 2.86 -25.42 -5.00
CA ASP A 472 2.94 -26.48 -4.00
C ASP A 472 2.76 -25.88 -2.60
N GLU A 473 1.53 -25.48 -2.31
CA GLU A 473 1.08 -25.27 -0.94
C GLU A 473 1.24 -26.60 -0.19
N MET A 474 1.98 -26.57 0.93
CA MET A 474 2.09 -27.73 1.83
C MET A 474 0.69 -28.33 2.10
N PRO A 475 0.47 -29.64 1.86
CA PRO A 475 -0.85 -30.26 1.99
C PRO A 475 -1.49 -30.03 3.36
N LYS A 476 -2.83 -30.03 3.40
CA LYS A 476 -3.56 -29.90 4.66
C LYS A 476 -3.21 -31.04 5.62
N GLY A 477 -3.01 -30.68 6.89
CA GLY A 477 -2.72 -31.64 7.96
C GLY A 477 -1.23 -31.84 8.26
N TYR A 478 -0.32 -31.12 7.57
CA TYR A 478 1.09 -31.04 7.94
C TYR A 478 1.37 -29.73 8.69
N ASP A 479 2.35 -29.79 9.59
CA ASP A 479 2.77 -28.69 10.46
C ASP A 479 3.98 -27.92 9.89
N SER A 480 4.87 -28.63 9.19
CA SER A 480 6.07 -28.09 8.57
C SER A 480 6.36 -28.71 7.21
N LEU A 481 7.05 -27.96 6.34
CA LEU A 481 7.61 -28.45 5.09
C LEU A 481 9.12 -28.58 5.24
N HIS A 482 9.68 -29.72 4.84
CA HIS A 482 11.11 -29.92 4.70
C HIS A 482 11.45 -30.11 3.23
N ALA A 483 12.14 -29.13 2.67
CA ALA A 483 12.65 -29.17 1.32
C ALA A 483 14.11 -29.61 1.34
N PHE A 484 14.38 -30.72 0.66
CA PHE A 484 15.72 -31.28 0.61
C PHE A 484 16.61 -30.44 -0.31
N GLY A 485 17.74 -29.99 0.24
CA GLY A 485 18.85 -29.47 -0.55
C GLY A 485 19.76 -30.59 -1.04
N GLN A 486 20.72 -30.23 -1.88
CA GLN A 486 21.80 -31.14 -2.31
C GLN A 486 22.61 -31.66 -1.12
N GLN A 487 22.77 -30.82 -0.08
CA GLN A 487 23.45 -31.11 1.17
C GLN A 487 22.45 -31.04 2.34
N TYR A 488 22.44 -32.09 3.15
CA TYR A 488 21.66 -32.16 4.39
C TYR A 488 22.36 -33.04 5.43
N PRO A 489 22.18 -32.78 6.73
CA PRO A 489 22.86 -33.53 7.79
C PRO A 489 22.49 -35.02 7.73
N LYS A 490 23.47 -35.92 7.69
CA LYS A 490 23.19 -37.38 7.60
C LYS A 490 22.44 -37.93 8.82
N THR A 491 22.68 -37.31 9.97
CA THR A 491 22.05 -37.67 11.23
C THR A 491 22.00 -36.45 12.15
N SER A 492 21.28 -36.59 13.25
CA SER A 492 21.20 -35.58 14.30
C SER A 492 21.48 -36.25 15.65
N ILE A 493 22.17 -35.55 16.53
CA ILE A 493 22.37 -35.99 17.91
C ILE A 493 21.31 -35.36 18.79
N THR A 494 20.72 -36.11 19.71
CA THR A 494 19.71 -35.56 20.62
C THR A 494 20.38 -35.05 21.90
N ILE A 495 20.24 -33.76 22.17
CA ILE A 495 20.72 -33.12 23.41
C ILE A 495 19.51 -32.54 24.13
N ASN A 496 19.26 -32.96 25.38
CA ASN A 496 18.14 -32.50 26.21
C ASN A 496 16.77 -32.60 25.51
N GLY A 497 16.54 -33.69 24.77
CA GLY A 497 15.30 -33.92 24.02
C GLY A 497 15.14 -33.02 22.79
N VAL A 498 16.22 -32.41 22.29
CA VAL A 498 16.25 -31.62 21.05
C VAL A 498 17.23 -32.25 20.08
N ALA A 499 16.76 -32.56 18.87
CA ALA A 499 17.61 -33.02 17.78
C ALA A 499 18.49 -31.86 17.29
N MET A 500 19.80 -32.06 17.32
CA MET A 500 20.83 -31.14 16.87
C MET A 500 21.54 -31.73 15.65
N PRO A 501 21.39 -31.11 14.46
CA PRO A 501 22.02 -31.57 13.23
C PRO A 501 23.52 -31.21 13.20
N LEU A 502 24.31 -31.87 14.05
CA LEU A 502 25.74 -31.57 14.27
C LEU A 502 26.69 -32.48 13.46
N CYS A 503 26.16 -33.27 12.53
CA CYS A 503 26.94 -34.23 11.75
C CYS A 503 27.21 -33.74 10.33
N ASP A 504 28.27 -34.29 9.71
CA ASP A 504 28.65 -33.96 8.35
C ASP A 504 27.48 -34.10 7.37
N PHE A 505 27.46 -33.18 6.39
CA PHE A 505 26.50 -33.21 5.31
C PHE A 505 26.66 -34.49 4.45
N GLY A 506 25.54 -35.09 4.07
CA GLY A 506 25.47 -36.09 3.01
C GLY A 506 25.08 -35.43 1.70
N ASN A 507 25.52 -36.01 0.58
CA ASN A 507 25.12 -35.58 -0.75
C ASN A 507 23.88 -36.35 -1.21
N HIS A 508 22.84 -35.63 -1.66
CA HIS A 508 21.72 -36.22 -2.38
C HIS A 508 22.13 -36.47 -3.85
N SER A 509 22.12 -37.74 -4.31
CA SER A 509 22.70 -38.15 -5.60
C SER A 509 21.80 -37.98 -6.83
N GLN A 510 20.64 -37.34 -6.70
CA GLN A 510 19.70 -37.20 -7.83
C GLN A 510 19.54 -35.74 -8.27
N ASN A 511 19.90 -35.51 -9.54
CA ASN A 511 19.80 -34.30 -10.37
C ASN A 511 20.82 -33.16 -10.14
N ARG A 512 21.65 -32.92 -11.16
CA ARG A 512 22.55 -31.74 -11.30
C ARG A 512 21.81 -30.39 -11.42
N TYR A 513 20.47 -30.39 -11.33
CA TYR A 513 19.59 -29.23 -11.47
C TYR A 513 18.70 -29.01 -10.22
N ALA A 514 19.13 -29.48 -9.04
CA ALA A 514 18.43 -29.17 -7.79
C ALA A 514 18.68 -27.70 -7.38
N PRO A 515 17.63 -26.87 -7.20
CA PRO A 515 17.78 -25.42 -7.01
C PRO A 515 18.22 -25.00 -5.59
N LEU A 516 18.23 -25.91 -4.61
CA LEU A 516 18.65 -25.63 -3.23
C LEU A 516 19.94 -26.38 -2.91
N GLN A 517 21.00 -25.64 -2.54
CA GLN A 517 22.26 -26.22 -2.07
C GLN A 517 22.10 -26.91 -0.71
N PHE A 518 21.48 -26.24 0.27
CA PHE A 518 21.18 -26.80 1.60
C PHE A 518 19.67 -26.88 1.85
N SER A 519 19.27 -27.83 2.70
CA SER A 519 17.88 -28.03 3.10
C SER A 519 17.23 -26.79 3.73
N GLU A 520 15.90 -26.76 3.65
CA GLU A 520 15.05 -25.72 4.21
C GLU A 520 13.87 -26.31 4.96
N TYR A 521 13.53 -25.70 6.09
CA TYR A 521 12.35 -26.02 6.87
C TYR A 521 11.44 -24.80 6.92
N ILE A 522 10.17 -24.98 6.58
CA ILE A 522 9.17 -23.92 6.59
C ILE A 522 8.08 -24.30 7.58
N VAL A 523 7.92 -23.52 8.64
CA VAL A 523 6.91 -23.74 9.68
C VAL A 523 5.82 -22.67 9.58
N LYS A 524 4.57 -23.07 9.36
CA LYS A 524 3.46 -22.12 9.16
C LYS A 524 3.06 -21.38 10.44
N ASP A 525 3.13 -22.07 11.57
CA ASP A 525 2.75 -21.53 12.88
C ASP A 525 3.99 -21.11 13.67
N SER A 526 4.15 -19.80 13.86
CA SER A 526 5.31 -19.24 14.58
C SER A 526 5.36 -19.64 16.05
N THR A 527 4.24 -20.09 16.65
CA THR A 527 4.25 -20.57 18.05
C THR A 527 5.06 -21.84 18.26
N ARG A 528 5.41 -22.54 17.16
CA ARG A 528 6.27 -23.74 17.15
C ARG A 528 7.76 -23.42 17.11
N VAL A 529 8.13 -22.14 16.99
CA VAL A 529 9.52 -21.68 16.91
C VAL A 529 9.85 -20.93 18.20
N LEU A 530 10.80 -21.45 18.95
CA LEU A 530 11.28 -20.85 20.18
C LEU A 530 12.74 -20.42 20.01
N PRO A 531 13.03 -19.12 19.87
CA PRO A 531 14.41 -18.61 19.90
C PRO A 531 15.11 -19.03 21.21
N GLN A 532 16.33 -19.54 21.11
CA GLN A 532 17.12 -19.99 22.26
C GLN A 532 18.38 -19.18 22.44
N TYR A 533 19.12 -18.97 21.35
CA TYR A 533 20.42 -18.31 21.39
C TYR A 533 20.53 -17.26 20.28
N LEU A 534 21.20 -16.16 20.58
CA LEU A 534 21.69 -15.21 19.60
C LEU A 534 23.19 -15.45 19.42
N VAL A 535 23.58 -15.91 18.23
CA VAL A 535 24.97 -16.18 17.87
C VAL A 535 25.55 -14.93 17.20
N ILE A 536 26.70 -14.49 17.69
CA ILE A 536 27.48 -13.39 17.13
C ILE A 536 28.71 -14.01 16.45
N PHE A 537 28.93 -13.67 15.18
CA PHE A 537 30.04 -14.21 14.38
C PHE A 537 30.61 -13.13 13.45
N GLN A 538 31.80 -13.35 12.91
CA GLN A 538 32.48 -12.43 11.98
C GLN A 538 32.57 -13.03 10.58
#